data_AF-R1GYV1-F1
#
_entry.id   AF-R1GYV1-F1
#
_cell.length_a   1.000
_cell.length_b   1.000
_cell.length_c   1.000
_cell.angle_alpha   90.00
_cell.angle_beta   90.00
_cell.angle_gamma   90.00
#
_symmetry.space_group_name_H-M   'P 1'
#
loop_
_entity.id
_entity.type
_entity.pdbx_description
1 polymer ?
#
loop_
_entity_poly.entity_id
_entity_poly.type
_entity_poly.pdbx_seq_one_letter_code
_entity_poly.pdbx_strand_id
1 'polypeptide(L)'
;MFAPGNKELGDFFTEMCKDAEKRSEDYGLMGMTQYSVLGWNWWNKNLAKFKHLSIWHEVFRVPAGNWEGIYVNSHPRGLAATTVPLTLEKDNDALDVKAGEKAYYYPIVDARRGPLKTSAGRMSATGSDAKEHEKYNDDPYENYGRLSAV
;
A
#
# COMPACT_ATOMS: atom_id res chain seq x y z
N MET A 1 -25.54 -7.15 -6.89
CA MET A 1 -25.98 -6.12 -7.85
C MET A 1 -26.79 -6.82 -8.95
N PHE A 2 -28.10 -6.62 -9.03
CA PHE A 2 -29.00 -7.41 -9.90
C PHE A 2 -29.49 -6.61 -11.11
N ALA A 3 -28.65 -6.47 -12.13
CA ALA A 3 -29.04 -5.91 -13.42
C ALA A 3 -28.69 -6.90 -14.55
N PRO A 4 -29.47 -6.94 -15.66
CA PRO A 4 -29.13 -7.75 -16.83
C PRO A 4 -27.75 -7.36 -17.38
N GLY A 5 -26.87 -8.33 -17.66
CA GLY A 5 -25.51 -8.08 -18.14
C GLY A 5 -24.44 -7.95 -17.06
N ASN A 6 -24.81 -7.92 -15.78
CA ASN A 6 -23.84 -7.80 -14.68
C ASN A 6 -22.92 -9.02 -14.56
N LYS A 7 -23.40 -10.21 -14.93
CA LYS A 7 -22.58 -11.42 -14.89
C LYS A 7 -21.50 -11.38 -15.95
N GLU A 8 -21.84 -11.11 -17.22
CA GLU A 8 -20.82 -11.02 -18.27
C GLU A 8 -19.82 -9.88 -17.97
N LEU A 9 -20.32 -8.72 -17.52
CA LEU A 9 -19.45 -7.60 -17.12
C LEU A 9 -18.50 -7.99 -15.98
N GLY A 10 -19.00 -8.72 -14.96
CA GLY A 10 -18.21 -9.23 -13.84
C GLY A 10 -17.19 -10.30 -14.25
N ASP A 11 -17.53 -11.18 -15.19
CA ASP A 11 -16.65 -12.24 -15.69
C ASP A 11 -15.49 -11.65 -16.52
N PHE A 12 -15.78 -10.73 -17.45
CA PHE A 12 -14.73 -10.00 -18.19
C PHE A 12 -13.85 -9.17 -17.27
N PHE A 13 -14.46 -8.53 -16.28
CA PHE A 13 -13.76 -7.76 -15.26
C PHE A 13 -12.78 -8.64 -14.47
N THR A 14 -13.23 -9.84 -14.09
CA THR A 14 -12.41 -10.82 -13.35
C THR A 14 -11.22 -11.30 -14.17
N GLU A 15 -11.43 -11.66 -15.45
CA GLU A 15 -10.34 -12.13 -16.31
C GLU A 15 -9.28 -11.06 -16.57
N MET A 16 -9.72 -9.81 -16.75
CA MET A 16 -8.82 -8.68 -16.92
C MET A 16 -8.00 -8.40 -15.65
N CYS A 17 -8.58 -8.54 -14.46
CA CYS A 17 -7.83 -8.42 -13.21
C CYS A 17 -6.77 -9.52 -13.06
N LYS A 18 -7.13 -10.77 -13.39
CA LYS A 18 -6.19 -11.91 -13.38
C LYS A 18 -5.02 -11.69 -14.34
N ASP A 19 -5.29 -11.14 -15.52
CA ASP A 19 -4.26 -10.87 -16.52
C ASP A 19 -3.32 -9.72 -16.11
N ALA A 20 -3.85 -8.65 -15.52
CA ALA A 20 -3.04 -7.56 -14.96
C ALA A 20 -2.22 -8.01 -13.73
N GLU A 21 -2.75 -8.90 -12.89
CA GLU A 21 -1.99 -9.54 -11.82
C GLU A 21 -0.90 -10.46 -12.38
N LYS A 22 -1.18 -11.24 -13.42
CA LYS A 22 -0.20 -12.14 -14.04
C LYS A 22 0.96 -11.39 -14.70
N ARG A 23 0.70 -10.18 -15.21
CA ARG A 23 1.66 -9.31 -15.89
C ARG A 23 2.07 -8.11 -15.02
N SER A 24 2.00 -8.25 -13.70
CA SER A 24 2.21 -7.15 -12.77
C SER A 24 3.61 -6.53 -12.89
N GLU A 25 4.63 -7.34 -13.18
CA GLU A 25 6.02 -6.89 -13.34
C GLU A 25 6.19 -6.00 -14.59
N ASP A 26 5.60 -6.39 -15.73
CA ASP A 26 5.64 -5.63 -16.98
C ASP A 26 4.99 -4.25 -16.85
N TYR A 27 4.01 -4.13 -15.94
CA TYR A 27 3.24 -2.92 -15.70
C TYR A 27 3.70 -2.11 -14.48
N GLY A 28 4.68 -2.61 -13.71
CA GLY A 28 5.07 -2.02 -12.44
C GLY A 28 3.91 -1.95 -11.43
N LEU A 29 2.93 -2.85 -11.55
CA LEU A 29 1.72 -2.86 -10.74
C LEU A 29 2.02 -3.49 -9.37
N MET A 30 2.03 -2.66 -8.32
CA MET A 30 2.29 -3.12 -6.94
C MET A 30 1.03 -3.60 -6.20
N GLY A 31 -0.15 -3.30 -6.71
CA GLY A 31 -1.42 -3.72 -6.15
C GLY A 31 -2.59 -3.07 -6.86
N MET A 32 -3.71 -3.78 -6.93
CA MET A 32 -4.91 -3.30 -7.60
C MET A 32 -6.15 -3.64 -6.79
N THR A 33 -6.99 -2.64 -6.57
CA THR A 33 -8.40 -2.82 -6.24
C THR A 33 -9.21 -2.29 -7.41
N GLN A 34 -9.91 -3.22 -8.05
CA GLN A 34 -10.75 -3.15 -9.24
C GLN A 34 -11.05 -1.77 -9.86
N TYR A 35 -10.57 -1.51 -11.09
CA TYR A 35 -11.24 -0.85 -12.24
C TYR A 35 -10.26 -0.81 -13.43
N SER A 36 -10.74 -1.01 -14.67
CA SER A 36 -9.87 -1.06 -15.86
C SER A 36 -10.46 -0.47 -17.14
N VAL A 37 -9.59 -0.39 -18.15
CA VAL A 37 -9.84 0.13 -19.51
C VAL A 37 -11.07 -0.51 -20.18
N LEU A 38 -11.40 -1.78 -19.89
CA LEU A 38 -12.58 -2.44 -20.47
C LEU A 38 -13.90 -1.94 -19.84
N GLY A 39 -13.90 -1.69 -18.53
CA GLY A 39 -15.04 -1.05 -17.84
C GLY A 39 -15.28 0.37 -18.36
N TRP A 40 -14.20 1.09 -18.69
CA TRP A 40 -14.27 2.42 -19.30
C TRP A 40 -14.93 2.41 -20.68
N ASN A 41 -14.58 1.45 -21.55
CA ASN A 41 -15.18 1.33 -22.87
C ASN A 41 -16.68 0.98 -22.80
N TRP A 42 -17.07 0.09 -21.87
CA TRP A 42 -18.48 -0.25 -21.66
C TRP A 42 -19.29 0.93 -21.11
N TRP A 43 -18.73 1.67 -20.14
CA TRP A 43 -19.35 2.86 -19.56
C TRP A 43 -19.67 3.89 -20.64
N ASN A 44 -18.69 4.22 -21.48
CA ASN A 44 -18.85 5.16 -22.58
C ASN A 44 -19.94 4.71 -23.57
N LYS A 45 -20.03 3.42 -23.88
CA LYS A 45 -21.06 2.86 -24.78
C LYS A 45 -22.48 2.97 -24.21
N ASN A 46 -22.65 2.99 -22.90
CA ASN A 46 -23.97 2.95 -22.26
C ASN A 46 -24.33 4.23 -21.49
N LEU A 47 -23.48 5.26 -21.54
CA LEU A 47 -23.62 6.53 -20.80
C LEU A 47 -25.03 7.13 -20.90
N ALA A 48 -25.62 7.14 -22.09
CA ALA A 48 -26.96 7.70 -22.34
C ALA A 48 -28.10 7.01 -21.56
N LYS A 49 -27.90 5.75 -21.15
CA LYS A 49 -28.88 4.95 -20.38
C LYS A 49 -28.80 5.23 -18.88
N PHE A 50 -27.70 5.80 -18.39
CA PHE A 50 -27.42 5.94 -16.97
C PHE A 50 -27.45 7.39 -16.52
N LYS A 51 -28.59 8.06 -16.72
CA LYS A 51 -28.76 9.51 -16.42
C LYS A 51 -28.54 9.91 -14.96
N HIS A 52 -28.47 8.95 -14.04
CA HIS A 52 -28.35 9.17 -12.60
C HIS A 52 -27.08 8.53 -11.99
N LEU A 53 -26.18 7.98 -12.82
CA LEU A 53 -24.94 7.37 -12.36
C LEU A 53 -23.75 8.17 -12.89
N SER A 54 -22.70 8.25 -12.09
CA SER A 54 -21.40 8.81 -12.48
C SER A 54 -20.28 7.86 -12.07
N ILE A 55 -19.21 7.82 -12.89
CA ILE A 55 -17.94 7.19 -12.55
C ILE A 55 -16.93 8.32 -12.31
N TRP A 56 -16.14 8.17 -11.26
CA TRP A 56 -15.05 9.06 -10.88
C TRP A 56 -13.75 8.27 -10.91
N HIS A 57 -12.66 8.87 -11.40
CA HIS A 57 -11.32 8.27 -11.40
C HIS A 57 -10.32 9.32 -10.95
N GLU A 58 -9.76 9.13 -9.75
CA GLU A 58 -8.76 10.03 -9.18
C GLU A 58 -7.38 9.38 -9.25
N VAL A 59 -6.47 10.03 -9.95
CA VAL A 59 -5.09 9.57 -10.13
C VAL A 59 -4.16 10.57 -9.46
N PHE A 60 -3.29 10.08 -8.59
CA PHE A 60 -2.33 10.89 -7.87
C PHE A 60 -0.91 10.61 -8.37
N ARG A 61 -0.16 11.67 -8.67
CA ARG A 61 1.30 11.60 -8.82
C ARG A 61 1.92 12.21 -7.57
N VAL A 62 2.49 11.37 -6.73
CA VAL A 62 3.11 11.81 -5.48
C VAL A 62 4.63 11.74 -5.64
N PRO A 63 5.38 12.85 -5.39
CA PRO A 63 6.84 12.79 -5.35
C PRO A 63 7.34 11.74 -4.35
N ALA A 64 8.53 11.20 -4.60
CA ALA A 64 9.17 10.31 -3.63
C ALA A 64 9.30 11.00 -2.27
N GLY A 65 8.90 10.32 -1.19
CA GLY A 65 8.92 10.85 0.18
C GLY A 65 7.63 11.52 0.64
N ASN A 66 6.67 11.81 -0.26
CA ASN A 66 5.42 12.49 0.10
C ASN A 66 4.21 11.54 0.26
N TRP A 67 4.47 10.25 0.51
CA TRP A 67 3.45 9.23 0.74
C TRP A 67 3.84 8.36 1.95
N GLU A 68 2.85 7.89 2.71
CA GLU A 68 3.05 6.89 3.77
C GLU A 68 2.07 5.72 3.61
N GLY A 69 2.49 4.53 4.04
CA GLY A 69 1.64 3.34 4.12
C GLY A 69 1.65 2.79 5.54
N ILE A 70 0.47 2.62 6.14
CA ILE A 70 0.32 2.06 7.49
C ILE A 70 -0.43 0.74 7.37
N TYR A 71 0.17 -0.32 7.89
CA TYR A 71 -0.39 -1.66 7.86
C TYR A 71 -0.69 -2.11 9.29
N VAL A 72 -1.97 -2.37 9.58
CA VAL A 72 -2.42 -2.85 10.89
C VAL A 72 -3.23 -4.12 10.67
N ASN A 73 -2.84 -5.20 11.35
CA ASN A 73 -3.52 -6.51 11.25
C ASN A 73 -3.78 -6.99 9.81
N SER A 74 -2.81 -6.76 8.92
CA SER A 74 -2.88 -7.11 7.51
C SER A 74 -1.71 -8.01 7.14
N HIS A 75 -1.93 -8.95 6.23
CA HIS A 75 -0.81 -9.64 5.58
C HIS A 75 0.02 -8.61 4.78
N PRO A 76 1.37 -8.73 4.72
CA PRO A 76 2.19 -7.84 3.91
C PRO A 76 1.74 -7.84 2.45
N ARG A 77 1.31 -6.68 1.94
CA ARG A 77 0.80 -6.48 0.57
C ARG A 77 1.17 -5.09 0.07
N GLY A 78 1.26 -4.92 -1.25
CA GLY A 78 1.67 -3.64 -1.84
C GLY A 78 3.06 -3.23 -1.38
N LEU A 79 3.22 -1.99 -0.95
CA LEU A 79 4.50 -1.43 -0.52
C LEU A 79 5.14 -2.20 0.66
N ALA A 80 4.32 -2.76 1.57
CA ALA A 80 4.79 -3.61 2.66
C ALA A 80 5.47 -4.91 2.18
N ALA A 81 5.11 -5.43 1.00
CA ALA A 81 5.67 -6.68 0.47
C ALA A 81 6.91 -6.45 -0.42
N THR A 82 7.35 -5.20 -0.58
CA THR A 82 8.55 -4.88 -1.38
C THR A 82 9.81 -5.26 -0.61
N THR A 83 10.87 -5.60 -1.34
CA THR A 83 12.19 -5.87 -0.78
C THR A 83 13.21 -4.92 -1.38
N VAL A 84 13.99 -4.27 -0.53
CA VAL A 84 15.02 -3.33 -0.96
C VAL A 84 16.40 -3.96 -0.76
N PRO A 85 17.27 -3.99 -1.78
CA PRO A 85 18.64 -4.44 -1.60
C PRO A 85 19.42 -3.37 -0.83
N LEU A 86 20.17 -3.78 0.18
CA LEU A 86 21.01 -2.90 0.97
C LEU A 86 22.37 -3.56 1.18
N THR A 87 23.43 -2.76 1.03
CA THR A 87 24.79 -3.20 1.37
C THR A 87 25.05 -2.83 2.81
N LEU A 88 25.29 -3.82 3.67
CA LEU A 88 25.54 -3.56 5.08
C LEU A 88 26.95 -2.99 5.27
N GLU A 89 27.07 -1.93 6.06
CA GLU A 89 28.36 -1.35 6.44
C GLU A 89 29.06 -2.16 7.55
N LYS A 90 28.31 -2.97 8.28
CA LYS A 90 28.78 -3.78 9.42
C LYS A 90 28.12 -5.15 9.39
N ASP A 91 28.79 -6.12 9.98
CA ASP A 91 28.25 -7.47 10.20
C ASP A 91 26.94 -7.37 10.99
N ASN A 92 25.94 -8.16 10.58
CA ASN A 92 24.67 -8.27 11.28
C ASN A 92 24.42 -9.74 11.65
N ASP A 93 24.78 -10.09 12.88
CA ASP A 93 24.66 -11.44 13.44
C ASP A 93 23.21 -11.96 13.47
N ALA A 94 22.21 -11.06 13.51
CA ALA A 94 20.80 -11.46 13.51
C ALA A 94 20.31 -11.91 12.13
N LEU A 95 20.95 -11.43 11.06
CA LEU A 95 20.61 -11.77 9.67
C LEU A 95 21.64 -12.72 9.02
N ASP A 96 22.72 -13.04 9.73
CA ASP A 96 23.87 -13.81 9.21
C ASP A 96 24.46 -13.21 7.93
N VAL A 97 24.53 -11.88 7.86
CA VAL A 97 25.08 -11.15 6.69
C VAL A 97 26.31 -10.36 7.10
N LYS A 98 27.42 -10.51 6.35
CA LYS A 98 28.67 -9.78 6.60
C LYS A 98 28.69 -8.40 5.97
N ALA A 99 29.54 -7.52 6.51
CA ALA A 99 29.82 -6.21 5.96
C ALA A 99 30.25 -6.32 4.49
N GLY A 100 29.64 -5.50 3.63
CA GLY A 100 29.88 -5.50 2.19
C GLY A 100 29.04 -6.50 1.38
N GLU A 101 28.29 -7.39 2.03
CA GLU A 101 27.36 -8.31 1.36
C GLU A 101 25.98 -7.65 1.14
N LYS A 102 25.28 -8.10 0.08
CA LYS A 102 23.94 -7.62 -0.24
C LYS A 102 22.91 -8.35 0.63
N ALA A 103 22.28 -7.62 1.53
CA ALA A 103 21.08 -8.05 2.24
C ALA A 103 19.82 -7.57 1.50
N TYR A 104 18.72 -8.31 1.66
CA TYR A 104 17.40 -7.85 1.27
C TYR A 104 16.56 -7.72 2.54
N TYR A 105 15.89 -6.59 2.71
CA TYR A 105 15.02 -6.36 3.87
C TYR A 105 13.66 -5.82 3.42
N TYR A 106 12.64 -6.10 4.23
CA TYR A 106 11.33 -5.49 4.09
C TYR A 106 11.37 -4.07 4.67
N PRO A 107 10.83 -3.06 3.98
CA PRO A 107 10.85 -1.67 4.46
C PRO A 107 9.86 -1.41 5.61
N ILE A 108 9.12 -2.43 6.06
CA ILE A 108 8.17 -2.30 7.17
C ILE A 108 8.94 -2.06 8.47
N VAL A 109 8.55 -1.01 9.18
CA VAL A 109 9.09 -0.66 10.50
C VAL A 109 7.99 -0.60 11.55
N ASP A 110 8.35 -0.85 12.80
CA ASP A 110 7.42 -0.77 13.93
C ASP A 110 7.05 0.69 14.22
N ALA A 111 5.79 1.05 13.93
CA ALA A 111 5.25 2.40 14.13
C ALA A 111 5.20 2.83 15.60
N ARG A 112 5.43 1.93 16.56
CA ARG A 112 5.45 2.25 18.00
C ARG A 112 6.73 2.95 18.46
N ARG A 113 7.72 3.10 17.58
CA ARG A 113 9.05 3.60 17.98
C ARG A 113 9.19 5.09 17.68
N GLY A 114 9.42 5.87 18.73
CA GLY A 114 9.81 7.28 18.64
C GLY A 114 8.84 8.12 17.79
N PRO A 115 9.34 8.92 16.83
CA PRO A 115 8.52 9.78 15.98
C PRO A 115 7.47 9.03 15.15
N LEU A 116 7.62 7.71 14.96
CA LEU A 116 6.68 6.94 14.14
C LEU A 116 5.30 6.78 14.80
N LYS A 117 5.19 7.06 16.11
CA LYS A 117 3.91 6.99 16.85
C LYS A 117 2.89 8.00 16.35
N THR A 118 3.31 9.14 15.79
CA THR A 118 2.41 10.18 15.29
C THR A 118 2.47 10.33 13.77
N SER A 119 1.35 10.73 13.17
CA SER A 119 1.31 11.04 11.74
C SER A 119 2.28 12.17 11.38
N ALA A 120 2.38 13.19 12.22
CA ALA A 120 3.26 14.32 11.98
C ALA A 120 4.75 13.94 12.03
N GLY A 121 5.14 13.04 12.97
CA GLY A 121 6.48 12.48 13.03
C GLY A 121 6.82 11.56 11.84
N ARG A 122 5.88 10.72 11.38
CA ARG A 122 6.08 9.88 10.19
C ARG A 122 6.22 10.69 8.90
N MET A 123 5.45 11.76 8.77
CA MET A 123 5.51 12.67 7.62
C MET A 123 6.72 13.61 7.67
N SER A 124 7.54 13.55 8.72
CA SER A 124 8.63 14.52 8.97
C SER A 124 8.15 15.96 8.80
N ALA A 125 6.92 16.25 9.23
CA ALA A 125 6.27 17.51 8.97
C ALA A 125 7.08 18.64 9.64
N THR A 126 7.52 19.61 8.83
CA THR A 126 8.33 20.72 9.31
C THR A 126 7.60 21.47 10.44
N GLY A 127 8.20 21.50 11.63
CA GLY A 127 7.63 22.17 12.81
C GLY A 127 6.75 21.29 13.71
N SER A 128 6.67 19.98 13.47
CA SER A 128 6.05 19.03 14.40
C SER A 128 7.09 18.43 15.34
N ASP A 129 6.84 18.50 16.65
CA ASP A 129 7.66 17.82 17.66
C ASP A 129 7.36 16.31 17.76
N ALA A 130 6.38 15.79 17.00
CA ALA A 130 5.92 14.39 17.04
C ALA A 130 5.40 13.94 18.42
N LYS A 131 4.97 14.91 19.25
CA LYS A 131 4.47 14.71 20.62
C LYS A 131 2.96 14.86 20.75
N GLU A 132 2.24 14.95 19.64
CA GLU A 132 0.80 15.24 19.63
C GLU A 132 -0.04 14.15 20.32
N HIS A 133 0.54 12.96 20.51
CA HIS A 133 -0.08 11.84 21.21
C HIS A 133 0.13 11.87 22.73
N GLU A 134 1.09 12.64 23.26
CA GLU A 134 1.44 12.66 24.70
C GLU A 134 0.30 13.21 25.58
N LYS A 135 -0.63 13.98 24.99
CA LYS A 135 -1.85 14.46 25.68
C LYS A 135 -2.90 13.36 25.92
N TYR A 136 -2.77 12.22 25.26
CA TYR A 136 -3.65 11.07 25.44
C TYR A 136 -2.90 10.09 26.34
N ASN A 137 -3.34 9.97 27.59
CA ASN A 137 -2.66 9.18 28.63
C ASN A 137 -2.58 7.67 28.35
N ASP A 138 -3.31 7.18 27.36
CA ASP A 138 -3.35 5.76 27.01
C ASP A 138 -2.43 5.52 25.80
N ASP A 139 -1.49 4.58 25.89
CA ASP A 139 -0.70 4.17 24.73
C ASP A 139 -1.63 3.45 23.74
N PRO A 140 -1.92 4.02 22.55
CA PRO A 140 -2.85 3.43 21.59
C PRO A 140 -2.38 2.07 21.06
N TYR A 141 -1.13 1.68 21.36
CA TYR A 141 -0.52 0.44 20.92
C TYR A 141 -0.29 -0.59 22.04
N GLU A 142 -0.74 -0.34 23.27
CA GLU A 142 -0.52 -1.22 24.42
C GLU A 142 -1.00 -2.67 24.17
N ASN A 143 -2.12 -2.81 23.44
CA ASN A 143 -2.75 -4.10 23.14
C ASN A 143 -2.31 -4.74 21.81
N TYR A 144 -1.39 -4.13 21.06
CA TYR A 144 -0.93 -4.67 19.77
C TYR A 144 0.27 -5.61 19.95
N GLY A 145 0.20 -6.80 19.31
CA GLY A 145 1.29 -7.78 19.30
C GLY A 145 2.62 -7.18 18.82
N ARG A 146 3.75 -7.74 19.25
CA ARG A 146 5.07 -7.31 18.77
C ARG A 146 5.38 -8.00 17.44
N LEU A 147 5.72 -7.22 16.42
CA LEU A 147 6.44 -7.75 15.25
C LEU A 147 7.77 -8.32 15.77
N SER A 148 7.92 -9.63 15.73
CA SER A 148 9.23 -10.26 15.87
C SER A 148 10.03 -9.87 14.63
N ALA A 149 11.06 -9.05 14.81
CA ALA A 149 12.01 -8.79 13.75
C ALA A 149 12.63 -10.12 13.32
N VAL A 150 12.38 -10.51 12.08
CA VAL A 150 13.18 -11.47 11.32
C VAL A 150 13.69 -10.69 10.13
#